data_AF-A0A078AFT3-F1
#
_entry.id   AF-A0A078AFT3-F1
#
_cell.length_a   1.000
_cell.length_b   1.000
_cell.length_c   1.000
_cell.angle_alpha   90.00
_cell.angle_beta   90.00
_cell.angle_gamma   90.00
#
_symmetry.space_group_name_H-M   'P 1'
#
loop_
_entity.id
_entity.type
_entity.pdbx_description
1 polymer ?
#
loop_
_entity_poly.entity_id
_entity_poly.type
_entity_poly.pdbx_seq_one_letter_code
_entity_poly.pdbx_strand_id
1 'polypeptide(L)'
;MNDNNQFAGATAAESLRPTGIQLFQMLRHLDLATKCEMFMYELQSSIFWASIIELCMFLLGFILFCVVPELMAFIWLHVFHIPRSILGFILLKNLPRSHDIVAQLEIPDNHYGLEQISELLKENIKKIFMKSADECKGLLLGYCILTLISTTFDFIEFLVQFIRFGRDGDEHSELAMLALTLIFLALDFYYIVWVVQAKDKFEPEISNHLTRALFGFANDLVRQLGQKAGLDPLSKRMAGFVNSKIKRNNDIGDDQNGTVDQLQNSTTKKQ
;
A
#
# COMPACT_ATOMS: atom_id res chain seq x y z
N MET A 1 -10.12 23.55 56.66
CA MET A 1 -9.67 22.81 55.47
C MET A 1 -8.34 23.43 55.05
N ASN A 2 -7.33 22.61 54.74
CA ASN A 2 -5.94 23.03 54.64
C ASN A 2 -5.61 23.47 53.21
N ASP A 3 -5.36 24.76 52.98
CA ASP A 3 -5.08 25.32 51.65
C ASP A 3 -3.85 24.69 50.96
N ASN A 4 -2.93 24.12 51.75
CA ASN A 4 -1.77 23.39 51.24
C ASN A 4 -2.11 22.14 50.40
N ASN A 5 -3.27 21.52 50.61
CA ASN A 5 -3.67 20.34 49.83
C ASN A 5 -4.18 20.72 48.42
N GLN A 6 -4.72 21.92 48.23
CA GLN A 6 -5.16 22.38 46.90
C GLN A 6 -3.97 22.65 45.97
N PHE A 7 -2.88 23.21 46.50
CA PHE A 7 -1.69 23.55 45.70
C PHE A 7 -0.93 22.31 45.21
N ALA A 8 -0.83 21.27 46.06
CA ALA A 8 -0.20 20.00 45.68
C ALA A 8 -0.94 19.32 44.51
N GLY A 9 -2.28 19.36 44.51
CA GLY A 9 -3.10 18.81 43.43
C GLY A 9 -2.94 19.54 42.10
N ALA A 10 -2.89 20.88 42.12
CA ALA A 10 -2.70 21.69 40.91
C ALA A 10 -1.33 21.44 40.27
N THR A 11 -0.27 21.38 41.08
CA THR A 11 1.10 21.15 40.60
C THR A 11 1.27 19.73 40.05
N ALA A 12 0.64 18.73 40.69
CA ALA A 12 0.60 17.36 40.18
C ALA A 12 -0.16 17.27 38.85
N ALA A 13 -1.31 17.95 38.72
CA ALA A 13 -2.08 17.99 37.47
C ALA A 13 -1.31 18.69 36.34
N GLU A 14 -0.53 19.72 36.65
CA GLU A 14 0.30 20.42 35.67
C GLU A 14 1.47 19.56 35.19
N SER A 15 2.07 18.75 36.08
CA SER A 15 3.10 17.77 35.70
C SER A 15 2.58 16.61 34.83
N LEU A 16 1.26 16.38 34.82
CA LEU A 16 0.60 15.38 33.97
C LEU A 16 0.21 15.93 32.58
N ARG A 17 0.33 17.24 32.34
CA ARG A 17 0.02 17.79 31.02
C ARG A 17 1.11 17.39 30.03
N PRO A 18 0.72 16.85 28.85
CA PRO A 18 1.71 16.50 27.84
C PRO A 18 2.40 17.77 27.33
N THR A 19 3.71 17.66 27.12
CA THR A 19 4.46 18.74 26.50
C THR A 19 4.05 18.90 25.04
N GLY A 20 4.23 20.09 24.45
CA GLY A 20 3.91 20.33 23.05
C GLY A 20 4.66 19.39 22.09
N ILE A 21 5.89 18.98 22.46
CA ILE A 21 6.71 18.03 21.70
C ILE A 21 6.08 16.63 21.70
N GLN A 22 5.64 16.16 22.87
CA GLN A 22 4.96 14.87 23.02
C GLN A 22 3.64 14.84 22.24
N LEU A 23 2.87 15.93 22.29
CA LEU A 23 1.65 16.06 21.50
C LEU A 23 1.95 16.00 19.99
N PHE A 24 3.00 16.69 19.55
CA PHE A 24 3.43 16.69 18.15
C PHE A 24 3.87 15.30 17.66
N GLN A 25 4.64 14.58 18.46
CA GLN A 25 5.04 13.20 18.15
C GLN A 25 3.79 12.31 18.03
N MET A 26 2.89 12.35 19.02
CA MET A 26 1.66 11.56 19.01
C MET A 26 0.81 11.85 17.75
N LEU A 27 0.69 13.12 17.35
CA LEU A 27 0.00 13.50 16.11
C LEU A 27 0.68 12.90 14.87
N ARG A 28 2.01 12.82 14.84
CA ARG A 28 2.75 12.18 13.74
C ARG A 28 2.47 10.67 13.65
N HIS A 29 2.36 9.98 14.79
CA HIS A 29 2.03 8.55 14.78
C HIS A 29 0.57 8.29 14.41
N LEU A 30 -0.33 9.18 14.84
CA LEU A 30 -1.73 9.14 14.41
C LEU A 30 -1.87 9.40 12.90
N ASP A 31 -1.10 10.34 12.34
CA ASP A 31 -1.04 10.57 10.89
C ASP A 31 -0.59 9.30 10.12
N LEU A 32 0.44 8.60 10.62
CA LEU A 32 0.85 7.31 10.03
C LEU A 32 -0.27 6.26 10.09
N ALA A 33 -0.95 6.16 11.24
CA ALA A 33 -2.09 5.26 11.41
C ALA A 33 -3.19 5.54 10.38
N THR A 34 -3.58 6.80 10.25
CA THR A 34 -4.60 7.27 9.30
C THR A 34 -4.18 7.01 7.85
N LYS A 35 -2.90 7.19 7.51
CA LYS A 35 -2.38 6.86 6.16
C LYS A 35 -2.46 5.36 5.86
N CYS A 36 -2.09 4.51 6.80
CA CYS A 36 -2.23 3.06 6.66
C CYS A 36 -3.70 2.65 6.49
N GLU A 37 -4.60 3.23 7.28
CA GLU A 37 -6.04 2.99 7.20
C GLU A 37 -6.60 3.43 5.84
N MET A 38 -6.30 4.66 5.42
CA MET A 38 -6.75 5.22 4.14
C MET A 38 -6.26 4.36 2.97
N PHE A 39 -5.01 3.90 3.02
CA PHE A 39 -4.47 3.00 2.01
C PHE A 39 -5.21 1.65 1.94
N MET A 40 -5.45 1.01 3.09
CA MET A 40 -6.18 -0.25 3.13
C MET A 40 -7.61 -0.09 2.61
N TYR A 41 -8.26 1.03 2.95
CA TYR A 41 -9.58 1.38 2.44
C TYR A 41 -9.55 1.60 0.91
N GLU A 42 -8.59 2.35 0.39
CA GLU A 42 -8.42 2.55 -1.05
C GLU A 42 -8.19 1.22 -1.78
N LEU A 43 -7.33 0.34 -1.26
CA LEU A 43 -7.08 -0.99 -1.81
C LEU A 43 -8.36 -1.83 -1.84
N GLN A 44 -9.09 -1.89 -0.73
CA GLN A 44 -10.36 -2.64 -0.64
C GLN A 44 -11.41 -2.08 -1.61
N SER A 45 -11.62 -0.77 -1.59
CA SER A 45 -12.59 -0.10 -2.47
C SER A 45 -12.24 -0.33 -3.95
N SER A 46 -10.97 -0.17 -4.30
CA SER A 46 -10.46 -0.38 -5.65
C SER A 46 -10.68 -1.81 -6.14
N ILE A 47 -10.28 -2.82 -5.36
CA ILE A 47 -10.47 -4.23 -5.73
C ILE A 47 -11.96 -4.55 -5.85
N PHE A 48 -12.79 -4.07 -4.92
CA PHE A 48 -14.23 -4.31 -4.94
C PHE A 48 -14.89 -3.80 -6.22
N TRP A 49 -14.67 -2.53 -6.55
CA TRP A 49 -15.26 -1.93 -7.76
C TRP A 49 -14.70 -2.54 -9.03
N ALA A 50 -13.39 -2.78 -9.11
CA ALA A 50 -12.79 -3.46 -10.26
C ALA A 50 -13.38 -4.87 -10.46
N SER A 51 -13.47 -5.68 -9.40
CA SER A 51 -14.06 -7.03 -9.46
C SER A 51 -15.52 -7.01 -9.93
N ILE A 52 -16.33 -6.07 -9.44
CA ILE A 52 -17.72 -5.92 -9.89
C ILE A 52 -17.79 -5.54 -11.36
N ILE A 53 -17.05 -4.52 -11.77
CA ILE A 53 -17.07 -4.04 -13.17
C ILE A 53 -16.60 -5.16 -14.09
N GLU A 54 -15.51 -5.86 -13.76
CA GLU A 54 -15.01 -6.99 -14.55
C GLU A 54 -16.08 -8.07 -14.77
N LEU A 55 -16.75 -8.48 -13.70
CA LEU A 55 -17.77 -9.53 -13.77
C LEU A 55 -18.99 -9.05 -14.58
N CYS A 56 -19.46 -7.82 -14.33
CA CYS A 56 -20.59 -7.24 -15.05
C CYS A 56 -20.28 -7.05 -16.54
N MET A 57 -19.10 -6.54 -16.89
CA MET A 57 -18.68 -6.32 -18.27
C MET A 57 -18.46 -7.64 -19.00
N PHE A 58 -17.87 -8.65 -18.35
CA PHE A 58 -17.75 -9.98 -18.95
C PHE A 58 -19.13 -10.60 -19.21
N LEU A 59 -20.06 -10.54 -18.25
CA LEU A 59 -21.42 -11.05 -18.43
C LEU A 59 -22.16 -10.32 -19.55
N LEU A 60 -22.03 -8.99 -19.63
CA LEU A 60 -22.60 -8.21 -20.72
C LEU A 60 -22.01 -8.62 -22.08
N GLY A 61 -20.68 -8.72 -22.18
CA GLY A 61 -20.00 -9.18 -23.39
C GLY A 61 -20.40 -10.60 -23.79
N PHE A 62 -20.59 -11.49 -22.81
CA PHE A 62 -21.04 -12.87 -23.04
C PHE A 62 -22.50 -12.94 -23.52
N ILE A 63 -23.38 -12.09 -23.01
CA ILE A 63 -24.76 -11.97 -23.51
C ILE A 63 -24.74 -11.51 -24.98
N LEU A 64 -23.94 -10.50 -25.31
CA LEU A 64 -23.80 -10.03 -26.70
C LEU A 64 -23.21 -11.12 -27.62
N PHE A 65 -22.23 -11.89 -27.13
CA PHE A 65 -21.69 -13.06 -27.83
C PHE A 65 -22.76 -14.11 -28.13
N CYS A 66 -23.68 -14.37 -27.20
CA CYS A 66 -24.80 -15.29 -27.46
C CYS A 66 -25.72 -14.82 -28.60
N VAL A 67 -25.77 -13.51 -28.88
CA VAL A 67 -26.57 -12.96 -29.99
C VAL A 67 -25.83 -13.11 -31.32
N VAL A 68 -24.52 -12.85 -31.36
CA VAL A 68 -23.71 -12.90 -32.58
C VAL A 68 -22.36 -13.62 -32.33
N PRO A 69 -22.37 -14.96 -32.20
CA PRO A 69 -21.19 -15.71 -31.75
C PRO A 69 -20.04 -15.69 -32.75
N GLU A 70 -20.33 -15.59 -34.04
CA GLU A 70 -19.31 -15.60 -35.11
C GLU A 70 -18.42 -14.35 -35.08
N LEU A 71 -18.98 -13.18 -34.72
CA LEU A 71 -18.26 -11.90 -34.71
C LEU A 71 -17.62 -11.60 -33.35
N MET A 72 -18.20 -12.12 -32.26
CA MET A 72 -17.78 -11.78 -30.89
C MET A 72 -16.97 -12.88 -30.20
N ALA A 73 -16.43 -13.85 -30.95
CA ALA A 73 -15.64 -14.95 -30.40
C ALA A 73 -14.40 -14.50 -29.60
N PHE A 74 -13.92 -13.27 -29.81
CA PHE A 74 -12.80 -12.72 -29.02
C PHE A 74 -13.12 -12.50 -27.54
N ILE A 75 -14.40 -12.56 -27.14
CA ILE A 75 -14.81 -12.53 -25.72
C ILE A 75 -14.08 -13.56 -24.85
N TRP A 76 -13.63 -14.68 -25.44
CA TRP A 76 -12.89 -15.71 -24.73
C TRP A 76 -11.49 -15.27 -24.29
N LEU A 77 -10.91 -14.22 -24.88
CA LEU A 77 -9.66 -13.63 -24.39
C LEU A 77 -9.85 -12.93 -23.04
N HIS A 78 -11.06 -12.42 -22.77
CA HIS A 78 -11.45 -11.83 -21.48
C HIS A 78 -11.72 -12.85 -20.38
N VAL A 79 -11.58 -14.16 -20.63
CA VAL A 79 -11.93 -15.19 -19.64
C VAL A 79 -11.07 -15.09 -18.37
N PHE A 80 -9.86 -14.55 -18.45
CA PHE A 80 -8.95 -14.36 -17.31
C PHE A 80 -9.45 -13.29 -16.31
N HIS A 81 -10.36 -12.41 -16.70
CA HIS A 81 -10.99 -11.44 -15.79
C HIS A 81 -11.93 -12.12 -14.79
N ILE A 82 -12.53 -13.27 -15.14
CA ILE A 82 -13.41 -14.00 -14.21
C ILE A 82 -12.64 -14.51 -12.98
N PRO A 83 -11.57 -15.33 -13.11
CA PRO A 83 -10.81 -15.77 -11.95
C PRO A 83 -10.15 -14.60 -11.22
N ARG A 84 -9.76 -13.52 -11.92
CA ARG A 84 -9.23 -12.30 -11.28
C ARG A 84 -10.27 -11.63 -10.40
N SER A 85 -11.49 -11.44 -10.90
CA SER A 85 -12.61 -10.88 -10.15
C SER A 85 -12.94 -11.72 -8.91
N ILE A 86 -13.01 -13.05 -9.07
CA ILE A 86 -13.24 -14.00 -7.96
C ILE A 86 -12.12 -13.89 -6.91
N LEU A 87 -10.86 -13.87 -7.35
CA LEU A 87 -9.71 -13.72 -6.46
C LEU A 87 -9.76 -12.37 -5.72
N GLY A 88 -10.21 -11.30 -6.38
CA GLY A 88 -10.47 -10.01 -5.76
C GLY A 88 -11.48 -10.10 -4.62
N PHE A 89 -12.61 -10.79 -4.80
CA PHE A 89 -13.57 -11.01 -3.71
C PHE A 89 -13.01 -11.86 -2.57
N ILE A 90 -12.16 -12.85 -2.86
CA ILE A 90 -11.47 -13.63 -1.82
C ILE A 90 -10.50 -12.72 -1.04
N LEU A 91 -9.75 -11.88 -1.75
CA LEU A 91 -8.81 -10.95 -1.15
C LEU A 91 -9.52 -9.94 -0.22
N LEU A 92 -10.69 -9.43 -0.60
CA LEU A 92 -11.50 -8.54 0.25
C LEU A 92 -11.91 -9.15 1.59
N LYS A 93 -12.05 -10.47 1.67
CA LYS A 93 -12.36 -11.16 2.93
C LYS A 93 -11.15 -11.31 3.84
N ASN A 94 -9.94 -11.23 3.28
CA ASN A 94 -8.68 -11.42 4.01
C ASN A 94 -8.01 -10.10 4.38
N LEU A 95 -8.32 -8.99 3.68
CA LEU A 95 -7.81 -7.67 4.03
C LEU A 95 -8.46 -7.17 5.35
N PRO A 96 -7.67 -6.70 6.33
CA PRO A 96 -8.19 -6.21 7.60
C PRO A 96 -9.05 -4.96 7.38
N ARG A 97 -10.14 -4.83 8.12
CA ARG A 97 -10.95 -3.61 8.13
C ARG A 97 -10.41 -2.66 9.20
N SER A 98 -10.72 -1.37 9.08
CA SER A 98 -10.30 -0.35 10.05
C SER A 98 -10.62 -0.72 11.50
N HIS A 99 -11.82 -1.27 11.74
CA HIS A 99 -12.22 -1.68 13.09
C HIS A 99 -11.43 -2.87 13.62
N ASP A 100 -10.95 -3.76 12.75
CA ASP A 100 -10.10 -4.88 13.15
C ASP A 100 -8.72 -4.39 13.61
N ILE A 101 -8.20 -3.36 12.96
CA ILE A 101 -6.93 -2.71 13.35
C ILE A 101 -7.10 -2.07 14.72
N VAL A 102 -8.17 -1.30 14.94
CA VAL A 102 -8.44 -0.64 16.23
C VAL A 102 -8.70 -1.66 17.35
N ALA A 103 -9.42 -2.74 17.07
CA ALA A 103 -9.70 -3.79 18.07
C ALA A 103 -8.45 -4.56 18.51
N GLN A 104 -7.41 -4.62 17.67
CA GLN A 104 -6.14 -5.27 17.97
C GLN A 104 -5.14 -4.33 18.67
N LEU A 105 -5.48 -3.05 18.88
CA LEU A 105 -4.69 -2.13 19.67
C LEU A 105 -4.87 -2.42 21.16
N GLU A 106 -4.03 -3.30 21.69
CA GLU A 106 -3.90 -3.50 23.13
C GLU A 106 -3.13 -2.32 23.73
N ILE A 107 -3.84 -1.44 24.44
CA ILE A 107 -3.24 -0.43 25.31
C ILE A 107 -3.20 -1.05 26.70
N PRO A 108 -2.02 -1.40 27.25
CA PRO A 108 -1.97 -2.04 28.55
C PRO A 108 -2.35 -1.04 29.64
N ASP A 109 -3.10 -1.49 30.66
CA ASP A 109 -3.62 -0.65 31.77
C ASP A 109 -2.54 -0.07 32.69
N ASN A 110 -1.26 -0.28 32.39
CA ASN A 110 -0.18 0.28 33.19
C ASN A 110 -0.05 1.78 32.95
N HIS A 111 0.47 2.49 33.96
CA HIS A 111 0.70 3.93 33.90
C HIS A 111 1.90 4.24 33.00
N TYR A 112 1.72 4.10 31.69
CA TYR A 112 2.70 4.50 30.69
C TYR A 112 2.69 6.02 30.50
N GLY A 113 3.86 6.60 30.31
CA GLY A 113 3.95 7.98 29.82
C GLY A 113 3.40 8.08 28.40
N LEU A 114 2.91 9.24 27.99
CA LEU A 114 2.32 9.46 26.67
C LEU A 114 3.28 9.04 25.53
N GLU A 115 4.58 9.28 25.69
CA GLU A 115 5.61 8.91 24.72
C GLU A 115 5.75 7.39 24.56
N GLN A 116 5.63 6.64 25.65
CA GLN A 116 5.62 5.17 25.61
C GLN A 116 4.36 4.64 24.95
N ILE A 117 3.19 5.25 25.21
CA ILE A 117 1.93 4.91 24.54
C ILE A 117 2.04 5.16 23.03
N SER A 118 2.66 6.28 22.65
CA SER A 118 2.83 6.67 21.26
C SER A 118 3.72 5.71 20.47
N GLU A 119 4.87 5.31 21.03
CA GLU A 119 5.73 4.30 20.40
C GLU A 119 5.07 2.91 20.38
N LEU A 120 4.36 2.53 21.44
CA LEU A 120 3.63 1.26 21.50
C LEU A 120 2.50 1.21 20.45
N LEU A 121 1.79 2.32 20.25
CA LEU A 121 0.77 2.48 19.21
C LEU A 121 1.38 2.31 17.82
N LYS A 122 2.51 2.98 17.56
CA LYS A 122 3.24 2.90 16.28
C LYS A 122 3.67 1.46 15.97
N GLU A 123 4.33 0.80 16.92
CA GLU A 123 4.81 -0.57 16.75
C GLU A 123 3.65 -1.56 16.58
N ASN A 124 2.56 -1.41 17.33
CA ASN A 124 1.37 -2.24 17.16
C ASN A 124 0.73 -2.08 15.78
N ILE A 125 0.53 -0.85 15.31
CA ILE A 125 -0.03 -0.58 13.97
C ILE A 125 0.87 -1.18 12.89
N LYS A 126 2.18 -0.95 12.98
CA LYS A 126 3.16 -1.50 12.04
C LYS A 126 3.10 -3.03 12.02
N LYS A 127 3.04 -3.66 13.20
CA LYS A 127 2.96 -5.12 13.34
C LYS A 127 1.67 -5.68 12.74
N ILE A 128 0.52 -5.07 13.02
CA ILE A 128 -0.78 -5.47 12.46
C ILE A 128 -0.75 -5.35 10.93
N PHE A 129 -0.29 -4.21 10.42
CA PHE A 129 -0.20 -3.96 8.98
C PHE A 129 0.72 -4.97 8.27
N MET A 130 1.91 -5.21 8.81
CA MET A 130 2.86 -6.16 8.23
C MET A 130 2.33 -7.60 8.26
N LYS A 131 1.71 -8.01 9.38
CA LYS A 131 1.08 -9.32 9.50
C LYS A 131 -0.01 -9.50 8.44
N SER A 132 -0.89 -8.52 8.28
CA SER A 132 -1.94 -8.57 7.27
C SER A 132 -1.40 -8.54 5.83
N ALA A 133 -0.35 -7.77 5.57
CA ALA A 133 0.32 -7.76 4.26
C ALA A 133 0.94 -9.12 3.94
N ASP A 134 1.56 -9.79 4.92
CA ASP A 134 2.14 -11.12 4.76
C ASP A 134 1.07 -12.20 4.54
N GLU A 135 -0.05 -12.13 5.28
CA GLU A 135 -1.20 -13.04 5.10
C GLU A 135 -1.84 -12.87 3.71
N CYS A 136 -1.91 -11.64 3.20
CA CYS A 136 -2.49 -11.34 1.88
C CYS A 136 -1.50 -11.49 0.71
N LYS A 137 -0.20 -11.66 0.97
CA LYS A 137 0.86 -11.67 -0.05
C LYS A 137 0.58 -12.64 -1.20
N GLY A 138 0.19 -13.88 -0.89
CA GLY A 138 -0.07 -14.89 -1.91
C GLY A 138 -1.25 -14.52 -2.81
N LEU A 139 -2.31 -13.97 -2.22
CA LEU A 139 -3.51 -13.55 -2.94
C LEU A 139 -3.25 -12.30 -3.80
N LEU A 140 -2.54 -11.31 -3.24
CA LEU A 140 -2.12 -10.10 -3.97
C LEU A 140 -1.21 -10.43 -5.15
N LEU A 141 -0.24 -11.34 -4.96
CA LEU A 141 0.62 -11.79 -6.04
C LEU A 141 -0.17 -12.51 -7.13
N GLY A 142 -1.09 -13.40 -6.76
CA GLY A 142 -1.96 -14.06 -7.74
C GLY A 142 -2.82 -13.07 -8.53
N TYR A 143 -3.36 -12.05 -7.84
CA TYR A 143 -4.15 -10.99 -8.46
C TYR A 143 -3.31 -10.15 -9.43
N CYS A 144 -2.08 -9.80 -9.05
CA CYS A 144 -1.13 -9.09 -9.90
C CYS A 144 -0.76 -9.90 -11.15
N ILE A 145 -0.45 -11.20 -11.01
CA ILE A 145 -0.15 -12.09 -12.13
C ILE A 145 -1.34 -12.18 -13.10
N LEU A 146 -2.55 -12.39 -12.58
CA LEU A 146 -3.76 -12.41 -13.41
C LEU A 146 -3.99 -11.07 -14.12
N THR A 147 -3.70 -9.95 -13.46
CA THR A 147 -3.77 -8.62 -14.09
C THR A 147 -2.82 -8.54 -15.28
N LEU A 148 -1.55 -8.91 -15.12
CA LEU A 148 -0.57 -8.87 -16.22
C LEU A 148 -0.94 -9.79 -17.40
N ILE A 149 -1.51 -10.97 -17.10
CA ILE A 149 -1.99 -11.90 -18.12
C ILE A 149 -3.17 -11.28 -18.88
N SER A 150 -4.18 -10.80 -18.17
CA SER A 150 -5.33 -10.06 -18.75
C SER A 150 -4.87 -8.89 -19.62
N THR A 151 -4.03 -8.01 -19.10
CA THR A 151 -3.55 -6.82 -19.84
C THR A 151 -2.87 -7.21 -21.15
N THR A 152 -2.14 -8.32 -21.16
CA THR A 152 -1.49 -8.83 -22.36
C THR A 152 -2.51 -9.31 -23.40
N PHE A 153 -3.53 -10.06 -22.97
CA PHE A 153 -4.59 -10.53 -23.85
C PHE A 153 -5.48 -9.39 -24.35
N ASP A 154 -5.84 -8.45 -23.48
CA ASP A 154 -6.60 -7.24 -23.82
C ASP A 154 -5.87 -6.39 -24.85
N PHE A 155 -4.55 -6.26 -24.72
CA PHE A 155 -3.75 -5.52 -25.69
C PHE A 155 -3.70 -6.22 -27.04
N ILE A 156 -3.53 -7.55 -27.06
CA ILE A 156 -3.58 -8.33 -28.32
C ILE A 156 -4.96 -8.18 -28.97
N GLU A 157 -6.03 -8.31 -28.20
CA GLU A 157 -7.39 -8.15 -28.69
C GLU A 157 -7.64 -6.75 -29.23
N PHE A 158 -7.21 -5.72 -28.49
CA PHE A 158 -7.33 -4.33 -28.92
C PHE A 158 -6.68 -4.12 -30.30
N LEU A 159 -5.48 -4.66 -30.52
CA LEU A 159 -4.82 -4.57 -31.83
C LEU A 159 -5.60 -5.30 -32.92
N VAL A 160 -6.14 -6.48 -32.63
CA VAL A 160 -6.95 -7.25 -33.59
C VAL A 160 -8.23 -6.49 -33.96
N GLN A 161 -8.97 -5.99 -32.96
CA GLN A 161 -10.20 -5.23 -33.19
C GLN A 161 -9.90 -3.91 -33.91
N PHE A 162 -8.82 -3.23 -33.57
CA PHE A 162 -8.40 -1.99 -34.22
C PHE A 162 -8.05 -2.20 -35.70
N ILE A 163 -7.40 -3.32 -36.06
CA ILE A 163 -7.08 -3.65 -37.45
C ILE A 163 -8.33 -4.04 -38.24
N ARG A 164 -9.31 -4.68 -37.60
CA ARG A 164 -10.56 -5.10 -38.25
C ARG A 164 -11.56 -3.96 -38.39
N PHE A 165 -11.47 -2.95 -37.53
CA PHE A 165 -12.39 -1.82 -37.43
C PHE A 165 -12.72 -1.20 -38.80
N GLY A 166 -14.00 -1.22 -39.14
CA GLY A 166 -14.53 -0.59 -40.36
C GLY A 166 -14.76 -1.56 -41.52
N ARG A 167 -14.94 -2.85 -41.23
CA ARG A 167 -15.47 -3.81 -42.22
C ARG A 167 -16.97 -3.67 -42.35
N ASP A 168 -17.43 -3.56 -43.59
CA ASP A 168 -18.85 -3.45 -43.91
C ASP A 168 -19.63 -4.66 -43.36
N GLY A 169 -20.69 -4.40 -42.59
CA GLY A 169 -21.60 -5.40 -42.04
C GLY A 169 -21.30 -5.89 -40.61
N ASP A 170 -20.13 -5.58 -40.06
CA ASP A 170 -19.69 -6.03 -38.72
C ASP A 170 -19.55 -4.87 -37.71
N GLU A 171 -19.93 -3.64 -38.10
CA GLU A 171 -19.51 -2.40 -37.43
C GLU A 171 -19.96 -2.33 -35.96
N HIS A 172 -21.17 -2.80 -35.68
CA HIS A 172 -21.73 -2.77 -34.32
C HIS A 172 -21.04 -3.76 -33.38
N SER A 173 -20.73 -4.96 -33.86
CA SER A 173 -20.04 -5.99 -33.06
C SER A 173 -18.58 -5.62 -32.82
N GLU A 174 -17.90 -5.09 -33.84
CA GLU A 174 -16.53 -4.59 -33.72
C GLU A 174 -16.44 -3.41 -32.73
N LEU A 175 -17.37 -2.44 -32.83
CA LEU A 175 -17.42 -1.32 -31.90
C LEU A 175 -17.70 -1.76 -30.47
N ALA A 176 -18.62 -2.71 -30.26
CA ALA A 176 -18.94 -3.24 -28.94
C ALA A 176 -17.73 -3.96 -28.32
N MET A 177 -17.04 -4.82 -29.08
CA MET A 177 -15.83 -5.51 -28.62
C MET A 177 -14.68 -4.54 -28.35
N LEU A 178 -14.49 -3.53 -29.20
CA LEU A 178 -13.47 -2.50 -29.00
C LEU A 178 -13.74 -1.69 -27.72
N ALA A 179 -15.00 -1.29 -27.50
CA ALA A 179 -15.40 -0.57 -26.28
C ALA A 179 -15.22 -1.43 -25.02
N LEU A 180 -15.61 -2.70 -25.07
CA LEU A 180 -15.43 -3.67 -23.98
C LEU A 180 -13.94 -3.82 -23.63
N THR A 181 -13.10 -4.04 -24.64
CA THR A 181 -11.65 -4.20 -24.49
C THR A 181 -11.00 -2.95 -23.90
N LEU A 182 -11.41 -1.75 -24.34
CA LEU A 182 -10.91 -0.49 -23.79
C LEU A 182 -11.25 -0.32 -22.31
N ILE A 183 -12.44 -0.77 -21.87
CA ILE A 183 -12.83 -0.72 -20.46
C ILE A 183 -11.96 -1.67 -19.63
N PHE A 184 -11.76 -2.90 -20.07
CA PHE A 184 -10.87 -3.85 -19.37
C PHE A 184 -9.42 -3.34 -19.30
N LEU A 185 -8.90 -2.85 -20.42
CA LEU A 185 -7.56 -2.26 -20.47
C LEU A 185 -7.41 -1.05 -19.54
N ALA A 186 -8.44 -0.20 -19.43
CA ALA A 186 -8.44 0.93 -18.51
C ALA A 186 -8.43 0.50 -17.04
N LEU A 187 -9.17 -0.55 -16.67
CA LEU A 187 -9.15 -1.12 -15.31
C LEU A 187 -7.77 -1.68 -14.96
N ASP A 188 -7.15 -2.38 -15.92
CA ASP A 188 -5.82 -2.96 -15.77
C ASP A 188 -4.76 -1.88 -15.55
N PHE A 189 -4.76 -0.85 -16.39
CA PHE A 189 -3.85 0.28 -16.22
C PHE A 189 -4.12 1.05 -14.93
N TYR A 190 -5.38 1.24 -14.55
CA TYR A 190 -5.73 1.86 -13.28
C TYR A 190 -5.12 1.09 -12.10
N TYR A 191 -5.22 -0.24 -12.08
CA TYR A 191 -4.58 -1.06 -11.05
C TYR A 191 -3.05 -0.92 -11.06
N ILE A 192 -2.41 -1.01 -12.23
CA ILE A 192 -0.94 -0.87 -12.35
C ILE A 192 -0.47 0.50 -11.83
N VAL A 193 -1.14 1.58 -12.23
CA VAL A 193 -0.83 2.94 -11.78
C VAL A 193 -1.06 3.07 -10.28
N TRP A 194 -2.16 2.52 -9.76
CA TRP A 194 -2.45 2.52 -8.33
C TRP A 194 -1.35 1.81 -7.53
N VAL A 195 -0.87 0.65 -8.00
CA VAL A 195 0.23 -0.08 -7.35
C VAL A 195 1.53 0.74 -7.35
N VAL A 196 1.82 1.47 -8.44
CA VAL A 196 2.98 2.36 -8.50
C VAL A 196 2.84 3.51 -7.51
N GLN A 197 1.67 4.14 -7.43
CA GLN A 197 1.39 5.23 -6.48
C GLN A 197 1.43 4.76 -5.02
N ALA A 198 0.98 3.53 -4.75
CA ALA A 198 1.02 2.92 -3.42
C ALA A 198 2.43 2.88 -2.84
N LYS A 199 3.45 2.66 -3.69
CA LYS A 199 4.86 2.66 -3.29
C LYS A 199 5.31 4.02 -2.74
N ASP A 200 4.81 5.10 -3.30
CA ASP A 200 5.27 6.46 -2.98
C ASP A 200 4.57 7.06 -1.75
N LYS A 201 3.44 6.48 -1.31
CA LYS A 201 2.66 6.96 -0.16
C LYS A 201 3.28 6.62 1.22
N PHE A 202 4.20 5.68 1.28
CA PHE A 202 4.72 5.13 2.54
C PHE A 202 6.22 5.40 2.76
N GLU A 203 6.64 5.36 4.03
CA GLU A 203 8.05 5.32 4.38
C GLU A 203 8.76 4.13 3.71
N PRO A 204 10.06 4.24 3.36
CA PRO A 204 10.77 3.23 2.58
C PRO A 204 10.69 1.81 3.15
N GLU A 205 10.62 1.66 4.48
CA GLU A 205 10.48 0.35 5.12
C GLU A 205 9.14 -0.30 4.79
N ILE A 206 8.03 0.40 5.04
CA ILE A 206 6.66 -0.07 4.75
C ILE A 206 6.47 -0.25 3.24
N SER A 207 6.94 0.72 2.45
CA SER A 207 6.88 0.69 0.98
C SER A 207 7.60 -0.53 0.40
N ASN A 208 8.77 -0.92 0.93
CA ASN A 208 9.49 -2.10 0.47
C ASN A 208 8.74 -3.40 0.80
N HIS A 209 8.14 -3.50 1.98
CA HIS A 209 7.31 -4.66 2.36
C HIS A 209 6.05 -4.75 1.49
N LEU A 210 5.36 -3.62 1.29
CA LEU A 210 4.19 -3.54 0.44
C LEU A 210 4.53 -3.88 -1.03
N THR A 211 5.62 -3.35 -1.56
CA THR A 211 6.12 -3.67 -2.90
C THR A 211 6.46 -5.16 -3.02
N ARG A 212 7.04 -5.77 -1.98
CA ARG A 212 7.28 -7.23 -1.94
C ARG A 212 5.99 -8.04 -1.82
N ALA A 213 4.96 -7.52 -1.18
CA ALA A 213 3.65 -8.17 -1.10
C ALA A 213 2.93 -8.11 -2.45
N LEU A 214 2.93 -6.94 -3.09
CA LEU A 214 2.26 -6.68 -4.37
C LEU A 214 2.99 -7.31 -5.57
N PHE A 215 4.31 -7.17 -5.61
CA PHE A 215 5.15 -7.61 -6.72
C PHE A 215 6.12 -8.73 -6.34
N GLY A 216 5.83 -9.58 -5.35
CA GLY A 216 6.80 -10.54 -4.78
C GLY A 216 7.75 -11.23 -5.76
N PHE A 217 7.30 -11.48 -6.99
CA PHE A 217 8.11 -11.97 -8.09
C PHE A 217 9.18 -11.00 -8.62
N ALA A 218 8.91 -9.71 -8.80
CA ALA A 218 9.84 -8.75 -9.41
C ALA A 218 11.12 -8.60 -8.60
N ASN A 219 11.02 -8.51 -7.26
CA ASN A 219 12.20 -8.41 -6.40
C ASN A 219 13.01 -9.71 -6.38
N ASP A 220 12.34 -10.87 -6.33
CA ASP A 220 13.02 -12.16 -6.36
C ASP A 220 13.63 -12.45 -7.73
N LEU A 221 12.97 -12.07 -8.82
CA LEU A 221 13.47 -12.18 -10.20
C LEU A 221 14.65 -11.23 -10.42
N VAL A 222 14.56 -9.97 -10.01
CA VAL A 222 15.68 -9.02 -10.09
C VAL A 222 16.87 -9.52 -9.27
N ARG A 223 16.62 -10.09 -8.07
CA ARG A 223 17.68 -10.66 -7.24
C ARG A 223 18.31 -11.89 -7.89
N GLN A 224 17.51 -12.78 -8.45
CA GLN A 224 17.99 -13.98 -9.15
C GLN A 224 18.72 -13.65 -10.45
N LEU A 225 18.22 -12.69 -11.23
CA LEU A 225 18.88 -12.19 -12.44
C LEU A 225 20.19 -11.49 -12.10
N GLY A 226 20.23 -10.68 -11.02
CA GLY A 226 21.45 -10.05 -10.53
C GLY A 226 22.50 -11.06 -10.08
N GLN A 227 22.09 -12.14 -9.41
CA GLN A 227 22.98 -13.25 -9.02
C GLN A 227 23.49 -14.03 -10.23
N LYS A 228 22.61 -14.38 -11.18
CA LYS A 228 22.99 -15.13 -12.40
C LYS A 228 23.85 -14.31 -13.35
N ALA A 229 23.63 -13.00 -13.45
CA ALA A 229 24.42 -12.11 -14.29
C ALA A 229 25.79 -11.76 -13.70
N GLY A 230 26.16 -12.28 -12.52
CA GLY A 230 27.41 -11.92 -11.84
C GLY A 230 27.47 -10.43 -11.45
N LEU A 231 26.33 -9.74 -11.40
CA LEU A 231 26.21 -8.33 -11.00
C LEU A 231 26.18 -8.14 -9.47
N ASP A 232 26.35 -9.23 -8.73
CA ASP A 232 26.49 -9.28 -7.27
C ASP A 232 27.56 -8.32 -6.69
N PRO A 233 28.68 -7.99 -7.37
CA PRO A 233 29.63 -6.97 -6.90
C PRO A 233 29.05 -5.55 -6.93
N LEU A 234 28.16 -5.25 -7.88
CA LEU A 234 27.57 -3.93 -8.07
C LEU A 234 26.40 -3.70 -7.12
N SER A 235 25.61 -4.74 -6.87
CA SER A 235 24.63 -4.82 -5.77
C SER A 235 25.30 -4.61 -4.41
N LYS A 236 26.40 -5.33 -4.12
CA LYS A 236 27.18 -5.15 -2.89
C LYS A 236 27.81 -3.75 -2.78
N ARG A 237 28.28 -3.17 -3.89
CA ARG A 237 28.77 -1.78 -3.93
C ARG A 237 27.67 -0.76 -3.69
N MET A 238 26.48 -0.93 -4.28
CA MET A 238 25.35 -0.02 -4.05
C MET A 238 24.81 -0.14 -2.62
N ALA A 239 24.66 -1.36 -2.10
CA ALA A 239 24.28 -1.58 -0.70
C ALA A 239 25.32 -0.99 0.26
N GLY A 240 26.62 -1.14 -0.04
CA GLY A 240 27.71 -0.48 0.71
C GLY A 240 27.64 1.05 0.62
N PHE A 241 27.33 1.60 -0.55
CA PHE A 241 27.20 3.05 -0.73
C PHE A 241 26.00 3.61 0.03
N VAL A 242 24.84 2.96 -0.02
CA VAL A 242 23.63 3.33 0.74
C VAL A 242 23.89 3.27 2.24
N ASN A 243 24.48 2.17 2.74
CA ASN A 243 24.82 2.04 4.16
C ASN A 243 25.85 3.09 4.61
N SER A 244 26.83 3.44 3.77
CA SER A 244 27.80 4.50 4.09
C SER A 244 27.15 5.89 4.20
N LYS A 245 26.09 6.14 3.42
CA LYS A 245 25.35 7.40 3.42
C LYS A 245 24.43 7.52 4.63
N ILE A 246 23.77 6.42 5.01
CA ILE A 246 22.95 6.34 6.24
C ILE A 246 23.82 6.55 7.47
N LYS A 247 24.99 5.89 7.54
CA LYS A 247 25.92 6.06 8.66
C LYS A 247 26.39 7.51 8.80
N ARG A 248 26.75 8.15 7.66
CA ARG A 248 27.14 9.57 7.65
C ARG A 248 26.03 10.51 8.10
N ASN A 249 24.77 10.23 7.75
CA ASN A 249 23.63 11.04 8.20
C ASN A 249 23.33 10.87 9.70
N ASN A 250 23.53 9.67 10.25
CA ASN A 250 23.39 9.44 11.70
C ASN A 250 24.51 10.12 12.48
N ASP A 251 25.75 10.06 11.99
CA ASP A 251 26.90 10.73 12.62
C ASP A 251 26.73 12.27 12.63
N ILE A 252 26.07 12.86 11.62
CA ILE A 252 25.75 14.29 11.58
C ILE A 252 24.60 14.67 12.54
N GLY A 253 23.70 13.72 12.83
CA GLY A 253 22.59 13.93 13.78
C GLY A 253 23.07 14.03 15.24
N ASP A 254 24.10 13.25 15.61
CA ASP A 254 24.64 13.26 16.97
C ASP A 254 25.41 14.56 17.30
N ASP A 255 26.07 15.18 16.33
CA ASP A 255 26.76 16.48 16.53
C ASP A 255 25.78 17.65 16.81
N GLN A 256 24.53 17.57 16.35
CA GLN A 256 23.53 18.61 16.63
C GLN A 256 22.96 18.51 18.05
N ASN A 257 22.85 17.32 18.63
CA ASN A 257 22.39 17.16 20.02
C ASN A 257 23.43 17.66 21.03
N GLY A 258 24.74 17.53 20.75
CA GLY A 258 25.79 18.05 21.63
C GLY A 258 25.82 19.58 21.76
N THR A 259 25.27 20.30 20.79
CA THR A 259 25.25 21.78 20.81
C THR A 259 24.09 22.34 21.65
N VAL A 260 22.99 21.58 21.81
CA VAL A 260 21.83 21.99 22.63
C VAL A 260 22.14 21.86 24.12
N ASP A 261 22.90 20.85 24.53
CA ASP A 261 23.31 20.66 25.93
C ASP A 261 24.30 21.72 26.43
N GLN A 262 25.11 22.32 25.55
CA GLN A 262 25.99 23.43 25.92
C GLN A 262 25.23 24.75 26.15
N LEU A 263 24.11 24.95 25.46
CA LEU A 263 23.27 26.13 25.65
C LEU A 263 22.48 26.06 26.96
N GLN A 264 21.98 24.90 27.38
CA GLN A 264 21.27 24.74 28.65
C GLN A 264 22.17 24.90 29.89
N ASN A 265 23.43 24.47 29.84
CA ASN A 265 24.36 24.63 30.97
C ASN A 265 24.89 26.07 31.16
N SER A 266 24.70 26.96 30.18
CA SER A 266 25.14 28.36 30.29
C SER A 266 24.16 29.24 31.08
N THR A 267 22.89 28.82 31.20
CA THR A 267 21.83 29.60 31.87
C THR A 267 21.81 29.39 33.39
N THR A 268 22.34 28.28 33.89
CA THR A 268 22.29 27.91 35.32
C THR A 268 23.42 28.50 36.17
N LYS A 269 24.41 29.19 35.56
CA LYS A 269 25.56 29.79 36.27
C LYS A 269 25.42 31.29 36.58
N LYS A 270 24.23 31.88 36.45
CA LYS A 270 23.97 33.31 36.68
C LYS A 270 22.96 33.62 37.79
N GLN A 271 22.79 32.73 38.77
CA GLN A 271 22.07 33.03 40.02
C GLN A 271 22.95 32.73 41.23
#